data_AF-T1EID2-F1
#
_entry.id   AF-T1EID2-F1
#
_cell.length_a   1.000
_cell.length_b   1.000
_cell.length_c   1.000
_cell.angle_alpha   90.00
_cell.angle_beta   90.00
_cell.angle_gamma   90.00
#
_symmetry.space_group_name_H-M   'P 1'
#
loop_
_entity.id
_entity.type
_entity.pdbx_description
1 polymer ?
#
loop_
_entity_poly.entity_id
_entity_poly.type
_entity_poly.pdbx_seq_one_letter_code
_entity_poly.pdbx_strand_id
1 'polypeptide(L)'
;FGGRFRFLTFWNLFVGSTFWILYAIDREVIYPKSLDAILPFWFNHLLHSITIPLTLADRYIIKTCYPEFKRGISATLLFMATYLLWLLFVSSVSGVWVYPIFNVLDTTKKTIFILICALLFSGFYGVGNALNKLLW
;
A
#
# COMPACT_ATOMS: atom_id res chain seq x y z
N PHE A 1 -0.77 2.34 25.36
CA PHE A 1 -1.32 2.60 24.01
C PHE A 1 -0.61 1.73 22.97
N GLY A 2 -1.02 0.47 22.81
CA GLY A 2 -0.48 -0.45 21.81
C GLY A 2 -1.65 -1.23 21.21
N GLY A 3 -2.27 -0.66 20.18
CA GLY A 3 -3.54 -1.16 19.64
C GLY A 3 -3.42 -2.54 19.03
N ARG A 4 -4.48 -3.33 19.18
CA ARG A 4 -4.69 -4.71 18.68
C ARG A 4 -4.40 -4.90 17.19
N PHE A 5 -4.27 -3.82 16.41
CA PHE A 5 -4.08 -3.82 14.95
C PHE A 5 -2.69 -3.36 14.48
N ARG A 6 -1.72 -3.19 15.38
CA ARG A 6 -0.34 -2.80 15.04
C ARG A 6 0.42 -3.77 14.14
N PHE A 7 -0.11 -4.97 13.89
CA PHE A 7 0.47 -5.90 12.92
C PHE A 7 0.21 -5.46 11.45
N LEU A 8 -0.69 -4.49 11.25
CA LEU A 8 -1.07 -3.97 9.94
C LEU A 8 -0.21 -2.79 9.45
N THR A 9 0.66 -2.22 10.30
CA THR A 9 1.50 -1.07 9.93
C THR A 9 2.45 -1.35 8.77
N PHE A 10 2.81 -2.62 8.51
CA PHE A 10 3.68 -2.97 7.40
C PHE A 10 3.06 -2.72 6.01
N TRP A 11 1.75 -2.52 5.93
CA TRP A 11 1.07 -2.08 4.71
C TRP A 11 1.55 -0.71 4.22
N ASN A 12 2.08 0.13 5.11
CA ASN A 12 2.67 1.41 4.73
C ASN A 12 3.88 1.25 3.81
N LEU A 13 4.65 0.16 3.96
CA LEU A 13 5.77 -0.12 3.06
C LEU A 13 5.30 -0.46 1.65
N PHE A 14 4.17 -1.17 1.52
CA PHE A 14 3.55 -1.37 0.22
C PHE A 14 3.18 -0.03 -0.43
N VAL A 15 2.45 0.83 0.28
CA VAL A 15 1.99 2.12 -0.27
C VAL A 15 3.17 2.98 -0.70
N GLY A 16 4.16 3.18 0.18
CA GLY A 16 5.34 4.00 -0.12
C GLY A 16 6.17 3.43 -1.27
N SER A 17 6.43 2.11 -1.25
CA SER A 17 7.26 1.48 -2.29
C SER A 17 6.57 1.51 -3.66
N THR A 18 5.30 1.12 -3.73
CA THR A 18 4.55 1.13 -4.99
C THR A 18 4.38 2.55 -5.52
N PHE A 19 4.17 3.55 -4.66
CA PHE A 19 4.13 4.95 -5.06
C PHE A 19 5.45 5.36 -5.74
N TRP A 20 6.59 5.19 -5.08
CA TRP A 20 7.87 5.66 -5.64
C TRP A 20 8.32 4.88 -6.87
N ILE A 21 8.02 3.58 -6.95
CA ILE A 21 8.28 2.77 -8.16
C ILE A 21 7.46 3.31 -9.33
N LEU A 22 6.15 3.51 -9.17
CA LEU A 22 5.31 4.06 -10.23
C LEU A 22 5.70 5.49 -10.58
N TYR A 23 6.06 6.30 -9.58
CA TYR A 23 6.50 7.68 -9.76
C TYR A 23 7.77 7.75 -10.63
N ALA A 24 8.71 6.82 -10.42
CA ALA A 24 9.94 6.73 -11.19
C ALA A 24 9.73 6.24 -12.62
N ILE A 25 8.73 5.38 -12.87
CA ILE A 25 8.38 4.90 -14.21
C ILE A 25 7.66 6.00 -14.99
N ASP A 26 6.55 6.49 -14.44
CA ASP A 26 5.76 7.59 -14.99
C ASP A 26 4.89 8.20 -13.88
N ARG A 27 5.29 9.37 -13.39
CA ARG A 27 4.54 10.05 -12.33
C ARG A 27 3.13 10.47 -12.74
N GLU A 28 2.82 10.66 -14.03
CA GLU A 28 1.49 11.14 -14.44
C GLU A 28 0.37 10.14 -14.10
N VAL A 29 0.71 8.85 -13.93
CA VAL A 29 -0.28 7.80 -13.64
C VAL A 29 -0.73 7.75 -12.18
N ILE A 30 -0.03 8.44 -11.27
CA ILE A 30 -0.31 8.44 -9.82
C ILE A 30 -0.17 9.81 -9.14
N TYR A 31 0.68 10.70 -9.65
CA TYR A 31 0.95 12.04 -9.12
C TYR A 31 1.23 13.03 -10.28
N PRO A 32 0.17 13.47 -10.99
CA PRO A 32 0.29 14.36 -12.14
C PRO A 32 1.00 15.67 -11.82
N LYS A 33 1.68 16.27 -12.80
CA LYS A 33 2.36 17.57 -12.62
C LYS A 33 1.43 18.70 -12.21
N SER A 34 0.14 18.62 -12.57
CA SER A 34 -0.86 19.61 -12.14
C SER A 34 -0.99 19.70 -10.60
N LEU A 35 -0.65 18.62 -9.87
CA LEU A 35 -0.64 18.64 -8.42
C LEU A 35 0.53 19.44 -7.83
N ASP A 36 1.63 19.66 -8.56
CA ASP A 36 2.78 20.44 -8.05
C ASP A 36 2.40 21.91 -7.80
N ALA A 37 1.37 22.41 -8.48
CA ALA A 37 0.84 23.75 -8.26
C ALA A 37 0.01 23.87 -6.97
N ILE A 38 -0.45 22.74 -6.41
CA ILE A 38 -1.35 22.68 -5.26
C ILE A 38 -0.59 22.17 -4.02
N LEU A 39 0.27 21.17 -4.21
CA LEU A 39 0.97 20.46 -3.16
C LEU A 39 2.48 20.71 -3.28
N PRO A 40 3.12 21.28 -2.25
CA PRO A 40 4.55 21.47 -2.26
C PRO A 40 5.29 20.13 -2.22
N PHE A 41 6.47 20.07 -2.83
CA PHE A 41 7.22 18.81 -3.00
C PHE A 41 7.48 18.06 -1.68
N TRP A 42 7.74 18.79 -0.58
CA TRP A 42 8.00 18.19 0.72
C TRP A 42 6.78 17.46 1.28
N PHE A 43 5.57 17.90 0.93
CA PHE A 43 4.34 17.25 1.36
C PHE A 43 4.22 15.87 0.71
N ASN A 44 4.65 15.72 -0.54
CA ASN A 44 4.70 14.41 -1.19
C ASN A 44 5.64 13.43 -0.44
N HIS A 45 6.81 13.90 -0.01
CA HIS A 45 7.72 13.11 0.81
C HIS A 45 7.15 12.79 2.20
N LEU A 46 6.42 13.73 2.82
CA LEU A 46 5.73 13.49 4.09
C LEU A 46 4.65 12.41 3.96
N LEU A 47 3.96 12.32 2.81
CA LEU A 47 2.93 11.30 2.62
C LEU A 47 3.49 9.94 2.21
N HIS A 48 4.54 9.91 1.37
CA HIS A 48 4.98 8.66 0.71
C HIS A 48 6.40 8.21 1.07
N SER A 49 7.29 9.09 1.53
CA SER A 49 8.65 8.69 1.94
C SER A 49 8.72 8.45 3.44
N ILE A 50 8.21 9.34 4.29
CA ILE A 50 8.41 9.27 5.74
C ILE A 50 7.76 8.03 6.36
N THR A 51 6.71 7.50 5.72
CA THR A 51 5.99 6.31 6.17
C THR A 51 6.87 5.08 6.18
N ILE A 52 7.89 5.00 5.33
CA ILE A 52 8.84 3.90 5.25
C ILE A 52 9.76 3.85 6.49
N PRO A 53 10.62 4.84 6.76
CA PRO A 53 11.52 4.81 7.90
C PRO A 53 10.76 4.82 9.23
N LEU A 54 9.61 5.50 9.33
CA LEU A 54 8.80 5.45 10.55
C LEU A 54 8.22 4.07 10.81
N THR A 55 7.75 3.37 9.76
CA THR A 55 7.29 1.99 9.90
C THR A 55 8.44 1.09 10.33
N LEU A 56 9.64 1.21 9.74
CA LEU A 56 10.79 0.39 10.15
C LEU A 56 11.25 0.70 11.59
N ALA A 57 11.31 1.98 11.97
CA ALA A 57 11.68 2.42 13.31
C ALA A 57 10.68 1.91 14.36
N ASP A 58 9.38 1.99 14.10
CA ASP A 58 8.34 1.46 14.97
C ASP A 58 8.53 -0.05 15.22
N ARG A 59 8.99 -0.81 14.22
CA ARG A 59 9.20 -2.26 14.32
C ARG A 59 10.47 -2.61 15.08
N TYR A 60 11.49 -1.79 14.92
CA TYR A 60 12.74 -1.91 15.65
C TYR A 60 12.61 -1.53 17.12
N ILE A 61 11.81 -0.52 17.45
CA ILE A 61 11.68 0.00 18.82
C ILE A 61 10.57 -0.73 19.59
N ILE A 62 9.49 -1.13 18.91
CA ILE A 62 8.28 -1.63 19.57
C ILE A 62 8.01 -3.09 19.18
N LYS A 63 8.17 -3.98 20.17
CA LYS A 63 7.70 -5.36 20.05
C LYS A 63 6.20 -5.39 19.77
N THR A 64 5.82 -6.04 18.68
CA THR A 64 4.41 -6.18 18.31
C THR A 64 3.99 -7.64 18.39
N CYS A 65 2.85 -7.89 19.03
CA CYS A 65 2.25 -9.22 19.01
C CYS A 65 1.56 -9.41 17.65
N TYR A 66 2.20 -10.14 16.75
CA TYR A 66 1.55 -10.59 15.52
C TYR A 66 0.55 -11.71 15.85
N PRO A 67 -0.65 -11.69 15.23
CA PRO A 67 -1.53 -12.86 15.28
C PRO A 67 -0.86 -14.03 14.55
N GLU A 68 -1.44 -15.23 14.68
CA GLU A 68 -1.05 -16.36 13.84
C GLU A 68 -0.99 -15.94 12.36
N PHE A 69 0.06 -16.38 11.66
CA PHE A 69 0.34 -15.94 10.30
C PHE A 69 -0.86 -16.09 9.36
N LYS A 70 -1.58 -17.22 9.46
CA LYS A 70 -2.80 -17.48 8.69
C LYS A 70 -3.87 -16.42 8.95
N ARG A 71 -4.13 -16.09 10.21
CA ARG A 71 -5.16 -15.11 10.60
C ARG A 71 -4.80 -13.70 10.10
N GLY A 72 -3.54 -13.31 10.18
CA GLY A 72 -3.10 -12.00 9.68
C GLY A 72 -3.08 -11.90 8.16
N ILE A 73 -2.68 -12.96 7.44
CA ILE A 73 -2.82 -13.03 5.98
C ILE A 73 -4.30 -12.99 5.58
N SER A 74 -5.17 -13.75 6.24
CA SER A 74 -6.61 -13.71 5.95
C SER A 74 -7.20 -12.30 6.14
N ALA A 75 -6.82 -11.60 7.22
CA ALA A 75 -7.24 -10.21 7.41
C ALA A 75 -6.70 -9.27 6.33
N THR A 76 -5.46 -9.49 5.87
CA THR A 76 -4.83 -8.72 4.78
C THR A 76 -5.55 -8.92 3.46
N LEU A 77 -5.83 -10.17 3.10
CA LEU A 77 -6.57 -10.50 1.87
C LEU A 77 -8.01 -10.00 1.92
N LEU A 78 -8.68 -10.10 3.07
CA LEU A 78 -10.03 -9.58 3.25
C LEU A 78 -10.07 -8.06 3.05
N PHE A 79 -9.17 -7.33 3.72
CA PHE A 79 -9.08 -5.87 3.56
C PHE A 79 -8.83 -5.48 2.10
N MET A 80 -7.88 -6.15 1.44
CA MET A 80 -7.57 -5.92 0.04
C MET A 80 -8.77 -6.23 -0.87
N ALA A 81 -9.48 -7.32 -0.66
CA ALA A 81 -10.66 -7.68 -1.44
C ALA A 81 -11.77 -6.63 -1.26
N THR A 82 -12.03 -6.19 -0.02
CA THR A 82 -12.99 -5.11 0.24
C THR A 82 -12.60 -3.82 -0.47
N TYR A 83 -11.32 -3.45 -0.43
CA TYR A 83 -10.82 -2.25 -1.13
C TYR A 83 -10.96 -2.37 -2.66
N LEU A 84 -10.63 -3.52 -3.24
CA LEU A 84 -10.77 -3.77 -4.67
C LEU A 84 -12.24 -3.73 -5.11
N LEU A 85 -13.14 -4.36 -4.34
CA LEU A 85 -14.58 -4.29 -4.59
C LEU A 85 -15.08 -2.84 -4.54
N TRP A 86 -14.62 -2.06 -3.57
CA TRP A 86 -14.95 -0.65 -3.47
C TRP A 86 -14.45 0.14 -4.68
N LEU A 87 -13.20 -0.09 -5.11
CA LEU A 87 -12.61 0.58 -6.28
C LEU A 87 -13.37 0.24 -7.57
N LEU A 88 -13.75 -1.02 -7.76
CA LEU A 88 -14.58 -1.46 -8.89
C LEU A 88 -15.98 -0.84 -8.84
N PHE A 89 -16.59 -0.77 -7.65
CA PHE A 89 -17.90 -0.14 -7.45
C PHE A 89 -17.85 1.36 -7.78
N VAL A 90 -16.85 2.09 -7.29
CA VAL A 90 -16.69 3.52 -7.60
C VAL A 90 -16.51 3.70 -9.11
N SER A 91 -15.69 2.86 -9.75
CA SER A 91 -15.49 2.95 -11.20
C SER A 91 -16.75 2.63 -11.99
N SER A 92 -17.57 1.66 -11.56
CA SER A 92 -18.79 1.29 -12.27
C SER A 92 -19.88 2.35 -12.15
N VAL A 93 -19.97 3.04 -11.00
CA VAL A 93 -20.98 4.09 -10.77
C VAL A 93 -20.55 5.43 -11.37
N SER A 94 -19.30 5.84 -11.20
CA SER A 94 -18.82 7.15 -11.63
C SER A 94 -18.32 7.19 -13.08
N GLY A 95 -18.04 6.02 -13.67
CA GLY A 95 -17.39 5.93 -14.98
C GLY A 95 -15.91 6.35 -14.98
N VAL A 96 -15.34 6.71 -13.82
CA VAL A 96 -13.95 7.14 -13.68
C VAL A 96 -13.18 6.25 -12.71
N TRP A 97 -11.89 6.05 -12.99
CA TRP A 97 -11.00 5.34 -12.07
C TRP A 97 -10.38 6.30 -11.06
N VAL A 98 -10.35 5.88 -9.80
CA VAL A 98 -9.69 6.63 -8.70
C VAL A 98 -8.21 6.85 -9.00
N TYR A 99 -7.55 5.87 -9.62
CA TYR A 99 -6.15 5.97 -10.03
C TYR A 99 -6.03 6.06 -11.55
N PRO A 100 -5.37 7.11 -12.10
CA PRO A 100 -5.20 7.30 -13.53
C PRO A 100 -4.54 6.13 -14.26
N ILE A 101 -3.68 5.35 -13.59
CA ILE A 101 -3.08 4.14 -14.15
C ILE A 101 -4.12 3.15 -14.74
N PHE A 102 -5.32 3.06 -14.16
CA PHE A 102 -6.35 2.17 -14.70
C PHE A 102 -6.98 2.70 -16.00
N ASN A 103 -6.83 3.98 -16.34
CA ASN A 103 -7.27 4.50 -17.64
C ASN A 103 -6.32 4.09 -18.77
N VAL A 104 -5.03 3.88 -18.48
CA VAL A 104 -4.01 3.56 -19.50
C VAL A 104 -3.83 2.06 -19.73
N LEU A 105 -4.22 1.22 -18.77
CA LEU A 105 -4.09 -0.24 -18.87
C LEU A 105 -5.31 -0.88 -19.54
N ASP A 106 -5.10 -1.82 -20.44
CA ASP A 106 -6.17 -2.71 -20.91
C ASP A 106 -6.61 -3.69 -19.79
N THR A 107 -7.73 -4.39 -19.97
CA THR A 107 -8.31 -5.29 -18.95
C THR A 107 -7.33 -6.38 -18.48
N THR A 108 -6.52 -6.91 -19.39
CA THR A 108 -5.53 -7.94 -19.08
C THR A 108 -4.43 -7.35 -18.19
N LYS A 109 -3.86 -6.21 -18.56
CA LYS A 109 -2.83 -5.52 -17.78
C LYS A 109 -3.36 -5.02 -16.45
N LYS A 110 -4.61 -4.54 -16.38
CA LYS A 110 -5.29 -4.21 -15.10
C LYS A 110 -5.30 -5.41 -14.17
N THR A 111 -5.68 -6.58 -14.68
CA THR A 111 -5.77 -7.82 -13.90
C THR A 111 -4.39 -8.22 -13.38
N ILE A 112 -3.38 -8.23 -14.25
CA ILE A 112 -1.99 -8.53 -13.89
C ILE A 112 -1.48 -7.54 -12.83
N PHE A 113 -1.72 -6.24 -13.03
CA PHE A 113 -1.31 -5.19 -12.09
C PHE A 113 -1.93 -5.39 -10.70
N ILE A 114 -3.23 -5.70 -10.64
CA ILE A 114 -3.94 -5.98 -9.37
C ILE A 114 -3.36 -7.22 -8.69
N LEU A 115 -3.06 -8.29 -9.44
CA LEU A 115 -2.46 -9.50 -8.88
C LEU A 115 -1.05 -9.26 -8.33
N ILE A 116 -0.23 -8.47 -9.03
CA ILE A 116 1.10 -8.07 -8.55
C ILE A 116 0.97 -7.25 -7.25
N CYS A 117 0.06 -6.27 -7.23
CA CYS A 117 -0.19 -5.47 -6.03
C CYS A 117 -0.65 -6.35 -4.86
N ALA A 118 -1.53 -7.31 -5.11
CA ALA A 118 -2.02 -8.24 -4.10
C ALA A 118 -0.92 -9.12 -3.50
N LEU A 119 -0.03 -9.63 -4.37
CA LEU A 119 1.12 -10.41 -3.95
C LEU A 119 2.08 -9.55 -3.12
N LEU A 120 2.41 -8.34 -3.57
CA LEU A 120 3.28 -7.43 -2.84
C LEU A 120 2.70 -7.05 -1.49
N PHE A 121 1.41 -6.67 -1.43
CA PHE A 121 0.73 -6.30 -0.20
C PHE A 121 0.77 -7.42 0.85
N SER A 122 0.49 -8.66 0.41
CA SER A 122 0.59 -9.86 1.25
C SER A 122 2.04 -10.18 1.64
N GLY A 123 2.98 -9.98 0.71
CA GLY A 123 4.41 -10.15 0.92
C GLY A 123 4.96 -9.21 2.00
N PHE A 124 4.59 -7.92 1.96
CA PHE A 124 4.99 -6.94 2.97
C PHE A 124 4.46 -7.28 4.37
N TYR A 125 3.24 -7.82 4.49
CA TYR A 125 2.78 -8.38 5.77
C TYR A 125 3.70 -9.52 6.26
N GLY A 126 4.08 -10.42 5.35
CA GLY A 126 5.00 -11.52 5.66
C GLY A 126 6.38 -11.04 6.11
N VAL A 127 6.94 -10.05 5.43
CA VAL A 127 8.21 -9.39 5.81
C VAL A 127 8.09 -8.78 7.21
N GLY A 128 6.98 -8.11 7.52
CA GLY A 128 6.77 -7.54 8.84
C GLY A 128 6.69 -8.56 9.96
N ASN A 129 6.02 -9.69 9.72
CA ASN A 129 5.96 -10.80 10.66
C ASN A 129 7.33 -11.48 10.82
N ALA A 130 8.10 -11.64 9.74
CA ALA A 130 9.45 -12.20 9.78
C ALA A 130 10.41 -11.29 10.56
N LEU A 131 10.43 -9.99 10.27
CA LEU A 131 11.24 -9.01 11.00
C LEU A 131 10.90 -8.97 12.48
N ASN A 132 9.63 -9.08 12.84
CA ASN A 132 9.23 -9.14 14.25
C ASN A 132 9.79 -10.38 14.96
N LYS A 133 9.80 -11.55 14.31
CA LYS A 133 10.39 -12.79 14.86
C LYS A 133 11.92 -12.75 14.93
N LEU A 134 12.56 -11.99 14.04
CA LEU A 134 14.01 -11.83 14.04
C LEU A 134 14.49 -10.90 15.15
N LEU A 135 13.69 -9.88 15.49
CA LEU A 135 14.04 -8.88 16.49
C LEU A 135 13.57 -9.25 17.92
N TRP A 136 12.51 -10.06 18.08
CA TRP A 136 11.78 -10.23 19.36
C TRP A 136 11.21 -11.62 19.60
#